data_AF-A0A520E896-F1
#
_entry.id   AF-A0A520E896-F1
#
_cell.length_a   1.000
_cell.length_b   1.000
_cell.length_c   1.000
_cell.angle_alpha   90.00
_cell.angle_beta   90.00
_cell.angle_gamma   90.00
#
_symmetry.space_group_name_H-M   'P 1'
#
loop_
_entity.id
_entity.type
_entity.pdbx_description
1 polymer ?
#
loop_
_entity_poly.entity_id
_entity_poly.type
_entity_poly.pdbx_seq_one_letter_code
_entity_poly.pdbx_strand_id
1 'polypeptide(L)'
;MRDYAIVPTKFWITPLAKALRGNTAAQVVALYLKTGPHANMIGLYHCPVAYIAQDTGIPIEGASKALASLSEADYCTFDESSDVVFVHDMAPEQIGATLAQADKRTKAVLREWLSVPSDRLRRAFHLRYAAPFHLPPMPDGAELGGVALMPLASRIEGPSEPHRSQEQEQEQEHDHSVLRTALAERVEAPADSRTGAEAAATHVLEQVAVMDRKDGDPLRDEDEKLLWSAGRFILADAGIKADAAGRFLGKLVKDCGNDRVLVFDAMRAACLERPVDPRGWITATCQRMRGERAPENKQTALEKRNFEAADRWAAGHAANNPQMTPATPTESNT
;
A
#
# COMPACT_ATOMS: atom_id res chain seq x y z
N MET A 1 -5.57 -9.80 -2.60
CA MET A 1 -4.14 -9.78 -2.99
C MET A 1 -3.45 -8.78 -2.08
N ARG A 2 -2.14 -8.91 -1.82
CA ARG A 2 -1.42 -7.95 -0.97
C ARG A 2 -0.81 -6.87 -1.87
N ASP A 3 -1.14 -5.61 -1.62
CA ASP A 3 -0.78 -4.50 -2.52
C ASP A 3 0.67 -4.02 -2.34
N TYR A 4 1.23 -4.19 -1.15
CA TYR A 4 2.60 -3.80 -0.84
C TYR A 4 3.28 -4.78 0.10
N ALA A 5 4.61 -4.84 0.00
CA ALA A 5 5.44 -5.61 0.89
C ALA A 5 6.53 -4.77 1.56
N ILE A 6 6.73 -5.00 2.86
CA ILE A 6 7.77 -4.31 3.61
C ILE A 6 9.07 -5.08 3.44
N VAL A 7 10.09 -4.44 2.87
CA VAL A 7 11.47 -4.94 2.89
C VAL A 7 12.27 -4.01 3.80
N PRO A 8 12.73 -4.47 4.98
CA PRO A 8 13.51 -3.63 5.87
C PRO A 8 14.79 -3.14 5.19
N THR A 9 15.12 -1.85 5.31
CA THR A 9 16.39 -1.31 4.78
C THR A 9 17.62 -2.00 5.36
N LYS A 10 17.47 -2.56 6.56
CA LYS A 10 18.49 -3.38 7.24
C LYS A 10 18.84 -4.65 6.46
N PHE A 11 18.00 -5.09 5.52
CA PHE A 11 18.25 -6.26 4.67
C PHE A 11 19.69 -6.25 4.13
N TRP A 12 20.13 -5.15 3.52
CA TRP A 12 21.46 -5.01 2.87
C TRP A 12 22.68 -5.08 3.81
N ILE A 13 22.47 -4.91 5.11
CA ILE A 13 23.52 -4.93 6.13
C ILE A 13 23.50 -6.20 6.97
N THR A 14 22.48 -7.07 6.80
CA THR A 14 22.40 -8.35 7.50
C THR A 14 23.60 -9.25 7.14
N PRO A 15 24.04 -10.14 8.06
CA PRO A 15 25.07 -11.14 7.75
C PRO A 15 24.72 -11.97 6.51
N LEU A 16 23.44 -12.34 6.37
CA LEU A 16 22.91 -13.00 5.19
C LEU A 16 23.15 -12.20 3.91
N ALA A 17 22.67 -10.96 3.82
CA ALA A 17 22.83 -10.18 2.60
C ALA A 17 24.30 -9.88 2.29
N LYS A 18 25.16 -9.83 3.32
CA LYS A 18 26.62 -9.76 3.15
C LYS A 18 27.19 -11.05 2.55
N ALA A 19 26.76 -12.21 3.02
CA ALA A 19 27.17 -13.51 2.48
C ALA A 19 26.71 -13.72 1.02
N LEU A 20 25.56 -13.16 0.65
CA LEU A 20 25.02 -13.20 -0.70
C LEU A 20 25.62 -12.15 -1.65
N ARG A 21 26.55 -11.29 -1.20
CA ARG A 21 27.21 -10.30 -2.06
C ARG A 21 28.00 -11.03 -3.16
N GLY A 22 27.71 -10.70 -4.42
CA GLY A 22 28.30 -11.36 -5.58
C GLY A 22 27.43 -12.46 -6.19
N ASN A 23 26.37 -12.90 -5.51
CA ASN A 23 25.34 -13.76 -6.08
C ASN A 23 24.04 -12.95 -6.30
N THR A 24 24.00 -12.21 -7.40
CA THR A 24 22.85 -11.35 -7.75
C THR A 24 21.55 -12.16 -7.86
N ALA A 25 21.60 -13.39 -8.37
CA ALA A 25 20.44 -14.25 -8.48
C ALA A 25 19.83 -14.56 -7.10
N ALA A 26 20.66 -14.93 -6.12
CA ALA A 26 20.18 -15.19 -4.76
C ALA A 26 19.62 -13.93 -4.08
N GLN A 27 20.20 -12.75 -4.33
CA GLN A 27 19.66 -11.49 -3.81
C GLN A 27 18.28 -11.15 -4.41
N VAL A 28 18.12 -11.33 -5.73
CA VAL A 28 16.83 -11.10 -6.41
C VAL A 28 15.78 -12.10 -5.93
N VAL A 29 16.13 -13.39 -5.83
CA VAL A 29 15.21 -14.41 -5.32
C VAL A 29 14.82 -14.12 -3.86
N ALA A 30 15.77 -13.71 -3.01
CA ALA A 30 15.46 -13.37 -1.62
C ALA A 30 14.44 -12.22 -1.51
N LEU A 31 14.55 -11.20 -2.37
CA LEU A 31 13.59 -10.11 -2.44
C LEU A 31 12.25 -10.57 -3.02
N TYR A 32 12.28 -11.36 -4.10
CA TYR A 32 11.08 -11.93 -4.71
C TYR A 32 10.26 -12.75 -3.72
N LEU A 33 10.91 -13.55 -2.86
CA LEU A 33 10.21 -14.31 -1.83
C LEU A 33 9.45 -13.42 -0.81
N LYS A 34 9.85 -12.15 -0.65
CA LYS A 34 9.14 -11.20 0.23
C LYS A 34 8.06 -10.40 -0.49
N THR A 35 8.25 -10.11 -1.77
CA THR A 35 7.44 -9.16 -2.54
C THR A 35 6.61 -9.81 -3.64
N GLY A 36 6.76 -11.12 -3.85
CA GLY A 36 6.10 -11.85 -4.92
C GLY A 36 4.58 -11.85 -4.80
N PRO A 37 3.86 -11.97 -5.93
CA PRO A 37 2.39 -11.92 -5.95
C PRO A 37 1.74 -13.07 -5.16
N HIS A 38 2.47 -14.18 -4.99
CA HIS A 38 2.02 -15.36 -4.27
C HIS A 38 2.44 -15.37 -2.80
N ALA A 39 3.21 -14.38 -2.35
CA ALA A 39 3.73 -14.35 -0.99
C ALA A 39 2.62 -14.00 0.03
N ASN A 40 2.58 -14.72 1.14
CA ASN A 40 1.66 -14.46 2.24
C ASN A 40 2.37 -13.78 3.43
N MET A 41 1.58 -13.33 4.42
CA MET A 41 2.11 -12.55 5.55
C MET A 41 3.02 -13.36 6.49
N ILE A 42 2.94 -14.69 6.48
CA ILE A 42 3.74 -15.58 7.34
C ILE A 42 5.00 -16.09 6.65
N GLY A 43 5.11 -15.93 5.33
CA GLY A 43 6.20 -16.46 4.52
C GLY A 43 6.16 -17.96 4.30
N LEU A 44 4.99 -18.59 4.43
CA LEU A 44 4.81 -20.03 4.20
C LEU A 44 3.74 -20.24 3.14
N TYR A 45 4.14 -20.45 1.89
CA TYR A 45 3.23 -20.47 0.75
C TYR A 45 3.77 -21.28 -0.43
N HIS A 46 2.88 -21.59 -1.38
CA HIS A 46 3.23 -22.31 -2.60
C HIS A 46 3.98 -21.39 -3.59
N CYS A 47 5.20 -21.76 -3.95
CA CYS A 47 6.09 -21.03 -4.84
C CYS A 47 6.96 -22.00 -5.66
N PRO A 48 6.43 -22.56 -6.76
CA PRO A 48 7.21 -23.36 -7.69
C PRO A 48 8.38 -22.55 -8.26
N VAL A 49 9.49 -23.23 -8.52
CA VAL A 49 10.69 -22.61 -9.12
C VAL A 49 10.37 -21.94 -10.46
N ALA A 50 9.39 -22.48 -11.19
CA ALA A 50 8.92 -21.91 -12.45
C ALA A 50 8.39 -20.47 -12.31
N TYR A 51 7.72 -20.13 -11.19
CA TYR A 51 7.21 -18.78 -10.96
C TYR A 51 8.36 -17.80 -10.76
N ILE A 52 9.35 -18.19 -9.95
CA ILE A 52 10.55 -17.40 -9.72
C ILE A 52 11.27 -17.15 -11.05
N ALA A 53 11.45 -18.19 -11.86
CA ALA A 53 12.14 -18.09 -13.13
C ALA A 53 11.41 -17.14 -14.11
N GLN A 54 10.09 -17.26 -14.21
CA GLN A 54 9.26 -16.43 -15.07
C GLN A 54 9.30 -14.95 -14.66
N ASP A 55 9.13 -14.66 -13.37
CA ASP A 55 8.99 -13.29 -12.87
C ASP A 55 10.34 -12.55 -12.78
N THR A 56 11.42 -13.28 -12.50
CA THR A 56 12.75 -12.67 -12.34
C THR A 56 13.59 -12.71 -13.62
N GLY A 57 13.18 -13.50 -14.61
CA GLY A 57 13.98 -13.77 -15.83
C GLY A 57 15.22 -14.63 -15.57
N ILE A 58 15.42 -15.13 -14.35
CA ILE A 58 16.53 -16.03 -14.00
C ILE A 58 16.18 -17.42 -14.54
N PRO A 59 17.10 -18.13 -15.22
CA PRO A 59 16.87 -19.51 -15.64
C PRO A 59 16.50 -20.41 -14.46
N ILE A 60 15.67 -21.43 -14.69
CA ILE A 60 15.20 -22.36 -13.65
C ILE A 60 16.36 -22.90 -12.81
N GLU A 61 17.46 -23.32 -13.43
CA GLU A 61 18.64 -23.80 -12.71
C GLU A 61 19.27 -22.73 -11.79
N GLY A 62 19.28 -21.47 -12.23
CA GLY A 62 19.77 -20.34 -11.46
C GLY A 62 18.87 -20.06 -10.25
N ALA A 63 17.56 -20.14 -10.44
CA ALA A 63 16.57 -20.00 -9.38
C ALA A 63 16.69 -21.14 -8.35
N SER A 64 16.82 -22.40 -8.78
CA SER A 64 17.06 -23.54 -7.89
C SER A 64 18.35 -23.40 -7.10
N LYS A 65 19.47 -23.02 -7.75
CA LYS A 65 20.75 -22.78 -7.06
C LYS A 65 20.68 -21.62 -6.06
N ALA A 66 19.94 -20.56 -6.41
CA ALA A 66 19.67 -19.45 -5.52
C ALA A 66 18.88 -19.90 -4.28
N LEU A 67 17.80 -20.67 -4.45
CA LEU A 67 17.03 -21.23 -3.34
C LEU A 67 17.87 -22.15 -2.44
N ALA A 68 18.73 -22.99 -3.02
CA ALA A 68 19.66 -23.82 -2.26
C ALA A 68 20.64 -22.97 -1.44
N SER A 69 21.23 -21.94 -2.04
CA SER A 69 22.13 -21.00 -1.35
C SER A 69 21.43 -20.26 -0.21
N LEU A 70 20.17 -19.86 -0.41
CA LEU A 70 19.35 -19.23 0.63
C LEU A 70 18.97 -20.20 1.75
N SER A 71 18.83 -21.48 1.44
CA SER A 71 18.57 -22.54 2.43
C SER A 71 19.80 -22.85 3.28
N GLU A 72 20.99 -22.90 2.66
CA GLU A 72 22.26 -23.04 3.38
C GLU A 72 22.52 -21.86 4.33
N ALA A 73 22.05 -20.67 3.97
CA ALA A 73 22.20 -19.46 4.78
C ALA A 73 21.08 -19.27 5.83
N ASP A 74 20.26 -20.29 6.09
CA ASP A 74 19.13 -20.28 7.03
C ASP A 74 18.09 -19.17 6.76
N TYR A 75 17.97 -18.70 5.52
CA TYR A 75 17.00 -17.66 5.16
C TYR A 75 15.63 -18.24 4.83
N CYS A 76 15.59 -19.33 4.08
CA CYS A 76 14.36 -20.02 3.71
C CYS A 76 14.55 -21.53 3.70
N THR A 77 13.48 -22.29 3.91
CA THR A 77 13.43 -23.72 3.62
C THR A 77 12.50 -23.94 2.44
N PHE A 78 12.98 -24.60 1.39
CA PHE A 78 12.16 -25.00 0.25
C PHE A 78 11.88 -26.51 0.29
N ASP A 79 10.64 -26.91 -0.01
CA ASP A 79 10.23 -28.30 -0.16
C ASP A 79 9.89 -28.58 -1.63
N GLU A 80 10.83 -29.21 -2.34
CA GLU A 80 10.71 -29.55 -3.76
C GLU A 80 9.51 -30.48 -4.05
N SER A 81 9.07 -31.28 -3.07
CA SER A 81 7.99 -32.24 -3.28
C SER A 81 6.60 -31.61 -3.34
N SER A 82 6.43 -30.46 -2.69
CA SER A 82 5.15 -29.74 -2.55
C SER A 82 5.19 -28.33 -3.14
N ASP A 83 6.34 -27.93 -3.70
CA ASP A 83 6.60 -26.58 -4.20
C ASP A 83 6.27 -25.49 -3.17
N VAL A 84 6.47 -25.77 -1.88
CA VAL A 84 6.22 -24.81 -0.79
C VAL A 84 7.54 -24.23 -0.29
N VAL A 85 7.55 -22.91 -0.09
CA VAL A 85 8.65 -22.19 0.53
C VAL A 85 8.26 -21.68 1.92
N PHE A 86 9.20 -21.77 2.85
CA PHE A 86 9.13 -21.16 4.17
C PHE A 86 10.25 -20.12 4.33
N VAL A 87 9.92 -18.83 4.33
CA VAL A 87 10.85 -17.74 4.59
C VAL A 87 10.91 -17.48 6.10
N HIS A 88 12.06 -17.74 6.71
CA HIS A 88 12.18 -17.90 8.15
C HIS A 88 11.80 -16.64 8.91
N ASP A 89 12.29 -15.45 8.54
CA ASP A 89 12.06 -14.20 9.29
C ASP A 89 10.92 -13.34 8.74
N MET A 90 10.13 -13.85 7.79
CA MET A 90 9.09 -13.04 7.15
C MET A 90 7.95 -12.69 8.10
N ALA A 91 7.45 -13.64 8.89
CA ALA A 91 6.38 -13.38 9.84
C ALA A 91 6.70 -12.25 10.84
N PRO A 92 7.80 -12.28 11.61
CA PRO A 92 8.09 -11.23 12.59
C PRO A 92 8.31 -9.85 11.95
N GLU A 93 8.83 -9.80 10.73
CA GLU A 93 9.03 -8.55 10.00
C GLU A 93 7.73 -7.95 9.44
N GLN A 94 6.76 -8.79 9.05
CA GLN A 94 5.50 -8.32 8.45
C GLN A 94 4.39 -8.06 9.47
N ILE A 95 4.22 -8.96 10.43
CA ILE A 95 3.12 -8.92 11.40
C ILE A 95 3.56 -8.55 12.81
N GLY A 96 4.87 -8.45 13.07
CA GLY A 96 5.47 -8.12 14.36
C GLY A 96 6.05 -9.35 15.07
N ALA A 97 7.05 -9.13 15.93
CA ALA A 97 7.79 -10.21 16.60
C ALA A 97 6.94 -11.11 17.52
N THR A 98 5.85 -10.56 18.06
CA THR A 98 4.89 -11.24 18.95
C THR A 98 3.51 -10.68 18.69
N LEU A 99 2.50 -11.54 18.62
CA LEU A 99 1.10 -11.14 18.50
C LEU A 99 0.40 -11.25 19.85
N ALA A 100 -0.54 -10.35 20.13
CA ALA A 100 -1.43 -10.51 21.27
C ALA A 100 -2.40 -11.68 21.03
N GLN A 101 -2.78 -12.40 22.09
CA GLN A 101 -3.69 -13.54 21.99
C GLN A 101 -5.07 -13.19 21.39
N ALA A 102 -5.53 -11.95 21.56
CA ALA A 102 -6.79 -11.45 21.01
C ALA A 102 -6.66 -10.81 19.61
N ASP A 103 -5.47 -10.80 19.01
CA ASP A 103 -5.26 -10.20 17.68
C ASP A 103 -5.95 -11.02 16.58
N LYS A 104 -6.69 -10.34 15.71
CA LYS A 104 -7.36 -10.96 14.55
C LYS A 104 -6.35 -11.59 13.58
N ARG A 105 -5.10 -11.12 13.57
CA ARG A 105 -4.01 -11.66 12.75
C ARG A 105 -3.65 -13.09 13.14
N THR A 106 -3.79 -13.47 14.41
CA THR A 106 -3.52 -14.85 14.87
C THR A 106 -4.44 -15.86 14.17
N LYS A 107 -5.69 -15.51 13.90
CA LYS A 107 -6.62 -16.35 13.14
C LYS A 107 -6.19 -16.49 11.67
N ALA A 108 -5.67 -15.42 11.07
CA ALA A 108 -5.14 -15.45 9.71
C ALA A 108 -3.89 -16.33 9.63
N VAL A 109 -2.96 -16.21 10.59
CA VAL A 109 -1.77 -17.06 10.70
C VAL A 109 -2.17 -18.53 10.80
N LEU A 110 -3.13 -18.87 11.67
CA LEU A 110 -3.63 -20.24 11.83
C LEU A 110 -4.20 -20.80 10.51
N ARG A 111 -4.99 -20.00 9.79
CA ARG A 111 -5.57 -20.39 8.50
C ARG A 111 -4.48 -20.68 7.45
N GLU A 112 -3.51 -19.79 7.31
CA GLU A 112 -2.40 -19.96 6.36
C GLU A 112 -1.46 -21.11 6.74
N TRP A 113 -1.26 -21.38 8.02
CA TRP A 113 -0.46 -22.51 8.48
C TRP A 113 -1.17 -23.85 8.20
N LEU A 114 -2.48 -23.91 8.38
CA LEU A 114 -3.27 -25.12 8.12
C LEU A 114 -3.44 -25.43 6.62
N SER A 115 -3.44 -24.42 5.75
CA SER A 115 -3.58 -24.60 4.30
C SER A 115 -2.35 -25.25 3.64
N VAL A 116 -1.24 -25.36 4.35
CA VAL A 116 0.03 -25.85 3.81
C VAL A 116 0.03 -27.37 3.71
N PRO A 117 0.29 -27.94 2.52
CA PRO A 117 0.28 -29.38 2.31
C PRO A 117 1.49 -30.11 2.95
N SER A 118 2.60 -29.40 3.18
CA SER A 118 3.85 -30.01 3.70
C SER A 118 3.88 -30.09 5.24
N ASP A 119 3.82 -31.31 5.76
CA ASP A 119 4.00 -31.60 7.19
C ASP A 119 5.34 -31.11 7.75
N ARG A 120 6.40 -31.20 6.94
CA ARG A 120 7.76 -30.80 7.34
C ARG A 120 7.81 -29.29 7.60
N LEU A 121 7.27 -28.49 6.69
CA LEU A 121 7.28 -27.03 6.82
C LEU A 121 6.29 -26.56 7.88
N ARG A 122 5.14 -27.24 8.02
CA ARG A 122 4.21 -26.98 9.14
C ARG A 122 4.88 -27.18 10.49
N ARG A 123 5.64 -28.27 10.66
CA ARG A 123 6.45 -28.51 11.88
C ARG A 123 7.52 -27.45 12.08
N ALA A 124 8.26 -27.11 11.03
CA ALA A 124 9.33 -26.11 11.10
C ALA A 124 8.79 -24.73 11.53
N PHE A 125 7.66 -24.31 10.95
CA PHE A 125 6.97 -23.08 11.35
C PHE A 125 6.52 -23.14 12.81
N HIS A 126 5.87 -24.22 13.22
CA HIS A 126 5.40 -24.40 14.60
C HIS A 126 6.56 -24.35 15.61
N LEU A 127 7.69 -25.01 15.33
CA LEU A 127 8.85 -24.99 16.22
C LEU A 127 9.42 -23.58 16.42
N ARG A 128 9.41 -22.75 15.38
CA ARG A 128 9.95 -21.38 15.42
C ARG A 128 8.96 -20.37 16.01
N TYR A 129 7.65 -20.58 15.78
CA TYR A 129 6.62 -19.56 16.01
C TYR A 129 5.47 -19.95 16.94
N ALA A 130 5.47 -21.14 17.55
CA ALA A 130 4.40 -21.56 18.46
C ALA A 130 4.19 -20.60 19.64
N ALA A 131 5.26 -20.20 20.33
CA ALA A 131 5.17 -19.30 21.48
C ALA A 131 4.83 -17.84 21.07
N PRO A 132 5.51 -17.22 20.07
CA PRO A 132 5.24 -15.82 19.72
C PRO A 132 3.87 -15.53 19.09
N PHE A 133 3.27 -16.52 18.42
CA PHE A 133 1.96 -16.37 17.76
C PHE A 133 0.84 -17.18 18.40
N HIS A 134 1.08 -17.76 19.59
CA HIS A 134 0.08 -18.55 20.33
C HIS A 134 -0.58 -19.65 19.47
N LEU A 135 0.23 -20.36 18.67
CA LEU A 135 -0.28 -21.42 17.83
C LEU A 135 -0.77 -22.59 18.70
N PRO A 136 -1.90 -23.21 18.34
CA PRO A 136 -2.35 -24.42 19.01
C PRO A 136 -1.33 -25.55 18.77
N PRO A 137 -1.29 -26.57 19.65
CA PRO A 137 -0.45 -27.75 19.44
C PRO A 137 -0.73 -28.32 18.05
N MET A 138 0.34 -28.80 17.42
CA MET A 138 0.28 -29.37 16.08
C MET A 138 -0.86 -30.40 16.00
N PRO A 139 -1.79 -30.28 15.03
CA PRO A 139 -2.84 -31.27 14.88
C PRO A 139 -2.18 -32.63 14.63
N ASP A 140 -2.44 -33.58 15.52
CA ASP A 140 -1.96 -34.96 15.35
C ASP A 140 -2.49 -35.48 14.00
N GLY A 141 -1.62 -36.15 13.25
CA GLY A 141 -1.87 -36.63 11.88
C GLY A 141 -3.04 -37.62 11.72
N ALA A 142 -3.88 -37.78 12.73
CA ALA A 142 -5.11 -38.55 12.74
C ALA A 142 -6.37 -37.72 12.39
N GLU A 143 -6.33 -36.39 12.41
CA GLU A 143 -7.52 -35.52 12.19
C GLU A 143 -7.54 -34.77 10.84
N LEU A 144 -6.69 -35.15 9.88
CA LEU A 144 -6.74 -34.63 8.50
C LEU A 144 -7.92 -35.17 7.67
N GLY A 145 -8.86 -35.91 8.30
CA GLY A 145 -10.06 -36.45 7.67
C GLY A 145 -11.39 -35.78 8.05
N GLY A 146 -11.41 -34.76 8.92
CA GLY A 146 -12.65 -34.32 9.57
C GLY A 146 -13.06 -32.84 9.41
N VAL A 147 -12.16 -31.93 9.03
CA VAL A 147 -12.53 -30.53 8.78
C VAL A 147 -12.70 -30.32 7.29
N ALA A 148 -13.97 -30.18 6.89
CA ALA A 148 -14.46 -30.01 5.53
C ALA A 148 -13.51 -29.17 4.65
N LEU A 149 -12.74 -29.88 3.82
CA LEU A 149 -12.28 -29.38 2.54
C LEU A 149 -13.52 -29.03 1.74
N MET A 150 -13.90 -27.75 1.70
CA MET A 150 -14.69 -27.29 0.56
C MET A 150 -13.79 -27.47 -0.69
N PRO A 151 -14.20 -28.31 -1.65
CA PRO A 151 -13.33 -28.67 -2.76
C PRO A 151 -13.30 -27.51 -3.76
N LEU A 152 -12.18 -26.81 -3.87
CA LEU A 152 -11.92 -25.91 -5.01
C LEU A 152 -11.25 -26.69 -6.15
N ALA A 153 -11.92 -27.76 -6.58
CA ALA A 153 -11.66 -28.45 -7.82
C ALA A 153 -12.95 -28.43 -8.64
N SER A 154 -13.24 -27.28 -9.27
CA SER A 154 -14.01 -27.20 -10.52
C SER A 154 -14.18 -25.74 -10.94
N ARG A 155 -13.37 -25.29 -11.91
CA ARG A 155 -13.85 -24.44 -13.03
C ARG A 155 -12.79 -24.37 -14.14
N ILE A 156 -12.51 -25.51 -14.74
CA ILE A 156 -12.08 -25.54 -16.14
C ILE A 156 -13.36 -25.75 -16.93
N GLU A 157 -13.92 -24.66 -17.43
CA GLU A 157 -14.91 -24.68 -18.50
C GLU A 157 -14.65 -23.43 -19.33
N GLY A 158 -13.98 -23.61 -20.45
CA GLY A 158 -13.90 -22.58 -21.47
C GLY A 158 -15.26 -22.47 -22.17
N PRO A 159 -15.65 -21.24 -22.53
CA PRO A 159 -16.42 -21.04 -23.74
C PRO A 159 -15.60 -20.23 -24.74
N SER A 160 -15.36 -20.84 -25.89
CA SER A 160 -15.04 -20.16 -27.14
C SER A 160 -16.18 -19.22 -27.52
N GLU A 161 -15.87 -17.95 -27.82
CA GLU A 161 -16.17 -17.28 -29.10
C GLU A 161 -15.80 -15.78 -29.08
N PRO A 162 -15.53 -15.17 -30.25
CA PRO A 162 -14.65 -14.02 -30.39
C PRO A 162 -15.39 -12.68 -30.40
N HIS A 163 -14.91 -11.70 -29.65
CA HIS A 163 -15.26 -10.30 -29.85
C HIS A 163 -14.01 -9.45 -29.55
N ARG A 164 -13.26 -9.09 -30.59
CA ARG A 164 -13.35 -7.82 -31.35
C ARG A 164 -12.66 -6.68 -30.60
N SER A 165 -11.55 -6.26 -31.18
CA SER A 165 -10.69 -5.15 -30.80
C SER A 165 -11.46 -3.90 -30.38
N GLN A 166 -11.07 -3.29 -29.26
CA GLN A 166 -11.04 -1.85 -29.12
C GLN A 166 -9.96 -1.45 -28.11
N GLU A 167 -9.13 -0.52 -28.55
CA GLU A 167 -7.96 0.02 -27.88
C GLU A 167 -8.38 0.77 -26.61
N GLN A 168 -7.60 0.57 -25.53
CA GLN A 168 -7.71 1.30 -24.27
C GLN A 168 -6.97 2.63 -24.37
N GLU A 169 -7.70 3.73 -24.21
CA GLU A 169 -7.17 4.99 -23.71
C GLU A 169 -8.13 5.59 -22.67
N GLN A 170 -7.55 6.28 -21.67
CA GLN A 170 -8.13 7.14 -20.63
C GLN A 170 -8.38 6.55 -19.22
N GLU A 171 -7.28 6.56 -18.47
CA GLU A 171 -7.02 7.32 -17.22
C GLU A 171 -8.17 7.65 -16.22
N GLN A 172 -7.92 7.22 -14.97
CA GLN A 172 -8.24 7.87 -13.68
C GLN A 172 -9.67 8.40 -13.45
N GLU A 173 -10.59 7.54 -12.99
CA GLU A 173 -11.73 8.01 -12.16
C GLU A 173 -12.42 6.94 -11.27
N HIS A 174 -11.94 5.70 -11.20
CA HIS A 174 -12.77 4.58 -10.72
C HIS A 174 -12.55 4.07 -9.28
N ASP A 175 -11.72 4.69 -8.45
CA ASP A 175 -11.40 4.12 -7.12
C ASP A 175 -12.39 4.54 -6.00
N HIS A 176 -13.17 5.60 -6.20
CA HIS A 176 -14.09 6.09 -5.16
C HIS A 176 -15.46 5.39 -5.13
N SER A 177 -15.90 4.78 -6.23
CA SER A 177 -17.23 4.15 -6.29
C SER A 177 -17.26 2.80 -5.54
N VAL A 178 -16.18 2.02 -5.63
CA VAL A 178 -16.09 0.68 -5.03
C VAL A 178 -15.95 0.76 -3.51
N LEU A 179 -15.14 1.69 -2.98
CA LEU A 179 -15.04 1.95 -1.55
C LEU A 179 -16.37 2.42 -0.96
N ARG A 180 -17.12 3.23 -1.71
CA ARG A 180 -18.42 3.75 -1.30
C ARG A 180 -19.48 2.66 -1.18
N THR A 181 -19.56 1.74 -2.13
CA THR A 181 -20.48 0.60 -2.08
C THR A 181 -20.16 -0.33 -0.91
N ALA A 182 -18.87 -0.64 -0.71
CA ALA A 182 -18.44 -1.53 0.38
C ALA A 182 -18.60 -0.93 1.79
N LEU A 183 -18.55 0.41 1.92
CA LEU A 183 -18.84 1.09 3.20
C LEU A 183 -20.36 1.23 3.44
N ALA A 184 -21.16 1.46 2.39
CA ALA A 184 -22.61 1.53 2.50
C ALA A 184 -23.20 0.21 3.01
N GLU A 185 -22.70 -0.93 2.52
CA GLU A 185 -23.10 -2.28 2.99
C GLU A 185 -22.73 -2.55 4.47
N ARG A 186 -21.78 -1.80 5.04
CA ARG A 186 -21.39 -1.92 6.46
C ARG A 186 -22.29 -1.14 7.41
N VAL A 187 -23.05 -0.16 6.92
CA VAL A 187 -23.96 0.68 7.72
C VAL A 187 -25.21 -0.11 8.17
N GLU A 188 -25.56 -1.20 7.48
CA GLU A 188 -26.75 -2.02 7.78
C GLU A 188 -26.52 -3.17 8.77
N ALA A 189 -25.29 -3.39 9.26
CA ALA A 189 -24.97 -4.46 10.19
C ALA A 189 -25.16 -4.04 11.68
N PRO A 190 -25.71 -4.90 12.55
CA PRO A 190 -25.96 -4.54 13.94
C PRO A 190 -24.66 -4.39 14.73
N ALA A 191 -24.54 -3.27 15.47
CA ALA A 191 -23.35 -2.86 16.20
C ALA A 191 -23.07 -3.75 17.42
N ASP A 192 -21.85 -4.30 17.51
CA ASP A 192 -21.40 -5.12 18.64
C ASP A 192 -20.23 -4.44 19.40
N SER A 193 -20.37 -4.44 20.73
CA SER A 193 -19.45 -4.11 21.83
C SER A 193 -18.31 -3.08 21.59
N ARG A 194 -18.64 -1.78 21.63
CA ARG A 194 -17.68 -0.70 21.94
C ARG A 194 -18.31 0.30 22.90
N THR A 195 -17.52 1.00 23.70
CA THR A 195 -18.04 2.08 24.56
C THR A 195 -18.81 3.09 23.70
N GLY A 196 -19.97 3.55 24.17
CA GLY A 196 -20.94 4.28 23.32
C GLY A 196 -20.38 5.53 22.63
N ALA A 197 -19.35 6.16 23.19
CA ALA A 197 -18.69 7.34 22.61
C ALA A 197 -17.77 7.00 21.41
N GLU A 198 -17.06 5.88 21.48
CA GLU A 198 -16.10 5.44 20.45
C GLU A 198 -16.82 4.80 19.24
N ALA A 199 -17.94 4.10 19.51
CA ALA A 199 -18.87 3.63 18.49
C ALA A 199 -19.52 4.80 17.73
N ALA A 200 -20.02 5.80 18.45
CA ALA A 200 -20.64 6.99 17.85
C ALA A 200 -19.65 7.80 16.99
N ALA A 201 -18.39 7.91 17.43
CA ALA A 201 -17.37 8.63 16.69
C ALA A 201 -16.90 7.90 15.43
N THR A 202 -16.80 6.57 15.48
CA THR A 202 -16.50 5.74 14.29
C THR A 202 -17.62 5.87 13.26
N HIS A 203 -18.88 5.83 13.71
CA HIS A 203 -20.06 6.00 12.87
C HIS A 203 -20.10 7.38 12.18
N VAL A 204 -19.67 8.45 12.87
CA VAL A 204 -19.56 9.79 12.29
C VAL A 204 -18.54 9.85 11.14
N LEU A 205 -17.37 9.23 11.29
CA LEU A 205 -16.37 9.19 10.21
C LEU A 205 -16.81 8.35 9.02
N GLU A 206 -17.52 7.24 9.26
CA GLU A 206 -18.10 6.40 8.22
C GLU A 206 -19.19 7.14 7.44
N GLN A 207 -20.04 7.92 8.12
CA GLN A 207 -21.03 8.79 7.47
C GLN A 207 -20.38 9.85 6.58
N VAL A 208 -19.27 10.47 7.01
CA VAL A 208 -18.53 11.43 6.17
C VAL A 208 -17.92 10.76 4.94
N ALA A 209 -17.47 9.51 5.05
CA ALA A 209 -16.86 8.77 3.95
C ALA A 209 -17.86 8.36 2.86
N VAL A 210 -19.13 8.10 3.22
CA VAL A 210 -20.22 7.76 2.27
C VAL A 210 -20.94 9.01 1.75
N MET A 211 -20.63 10.20 2.28
CA MET A 211 -21.27 11.45 1.91
C MET A 211 -21.00 11.81 0.43
N ASP A 212 -22.08 11.89 -0.34
CA ASP A 212 -22.11 12.23 -1.76
C ASP A 212 -22.23 13.74 -1.98
N ARG A 213 -21.13 14.44 -1.72
CA ARG A 213 -21.04 15.88 -1.95
C ARG A 213 -19.82 16.15 -2.80
N LYS A 214 -19.98 16.96 -3.85
CA LYS A 214 -18.84 17.46 -4.64
C LYS A 214 -18.23 18.65 -3.92
N ASP A 215 -16.92 18.79 -4.03
CA ASP A 215 -16.21 19.95 -3.47
C ASP A 215 -16.77 21.23 -4.14
N GLY A 216 -17.09 22.24 -3.33
CA GLY A 216 -17.74 23.47 -3.77
C GLY A 216 -19.28 23.45 -3.78
N ASP A 217 -19.94 22.31 -3.55
CA ASP A 217 -21.41 22.28 -3.42
C ASP A 217 -21.86 23.04 -2.15
N PRO A 218 -23.04 23.68 -2.16
CA PRO A 218 -23.59 24.33 -0.98
C PRO A 218 -23.67 23.38 0.22
N LEU A 219 -23.24 23.85 1.39
CA LEU A 219 -23.24 23.05 2.62
C LEU A 219 -24.64 23.03 3.24
N ARG A 220 -25.22 21.85 3.44
CA ARG A 220 -26.48 21.70 4.19
C ARG A 220 -26.21 21.71 5.69
N ASP A 221 -27.19 22.12 6.48
CA ASP A 221 -27.06 22.19 7.95
C ASP A 221 -26.68 20.84 8.59
N GLU A 222 -27.11 19.74 8.01
CA GLU A 222 -26.80 18.38 8.46
C GLU A 222 -25.33 18.01 8.16
N ASP A 223 -24.85 18.35 6.96
CA ASP A 223 -23.47 18.12 6.53
C ASP A 223 -22.49 18.96 7.36
N GLU A 224 -22.88 20.21 7.69
CA GLU A 224 -22.11 21.11 8.56
C GLU A 224 -21.91 20.49 9.95
N LYS A 225 -22.99 20.03 10.58
CA LYS A 225 -22.94 19.39 11.90
C LYS A 225 -22.10 18.12 11.88
N LEU A 226 -22.28 17.29 10.84
CA LEU A 226 -21.56 16.04 10.67
C LEU A 226 -20.05 16.30 10.53
N LEU A 227 -19.64 17.13 9.58
CA LEU A 227 -18.23 17.45 9.35
C LEU A 227 -17.59 18.17 10.55
N TRP A 228 -18.35 19.02 11.25
CA TRP A 228 -17.88 19.66 12.48
C TRP A 228 -17.58 18.63 13.57
N SER A 229 -18.46 17.65 13.74
CA SER A 229 -18.24 16.56 14.70
C SER A 229 -17.07 15.66 14.30
N ALA A 230 -16.94 15.34 13.00
CA ALA A 230 -15.86 14.53 12.45
C ALA A 230 -14.48 15.20 12.59
N GLY A 231 -14.38 16.49 12.28
CA GLY A 231 -13.13 17.24 12.42
C GLY A 231 -12.69 17.38 13.87
N ARG A 232 -13.63 17.54 14.82
CA ARG A 232 -13.30 17.51 16.25
C ARG A 232 -12.75 16.15 16.68
N PHE A 233 -13.29 15.07 16.13
CA PHE A 233 -12.82 13.72 16.43
C PHE A 233 -11.40 13.47 15.94
N ILE A 234 -11.10 13.79 14.68
CA ILE A 234 -9.75 13.57 14.11
C ILE A 234 -8.68 14.37 14.87
N LEU A 235 -9.02 15.60 15.28
CA LEU A 235 -8.13 16.41 16.10
C LEU A 235 -7.96 15.79 17.51
N ALA A 236 -9.02 15.22 18.08
CA ALA A 236 -8.96 14.53 19.37
C ALA A 236 -8.14 13.23 19.33
N ASP A 237 -8.26 12.45 18.25
CA ASP A 237 -7.46 11.25 17.98
C ASP A 237 -5.96 11.58 17.87
N ALA A 238 -5.63 12.74 17.28
CA ALA A 238 -4.28 13.30 17.27
C ALA A 238 -3.83 13.90 18.62
N GLY A 239 -4.58 13.69 19.71
CA GLY A 239 -4.24 14.12 21.07
C GLY A 239 -4.60 15.57 21.41
N ILE A 240 -5.39 16.26 20.58
CA ILE A 240 -5.84 17.64 20.84
C ILE A 240 -7.10 17.63 21.70
N LYS A 241 -7.12 18.37 22.81
CA LYS A 241 -8.32 18.49 23.66
C LYS A 241 -9.53 19.01 22.86
N ALA A 242 -10.71 18.46 23.12
CA ALA A 242 -11.94 18.76 22.39
C ALA A 242 -12.33 20.25 22.34
N ASP A 243 -11.99 21.01 23.39
CA ASP A 243 -12.19 22.47 23.45
C ASP A 243 -11.21 23.23 22.56
N ALA A 244 -9.96 22.77 22.50
CA ALA A 244 -8.93 23.34 21.64
C ALA A 244 -9.21 23.03 20.17
N ALA A 245 -9.76 21.85 19.86
CA ALA A 245 -10.18 21.47 18.52
C ALA A 245 -11.29 22.39 17.98
N GLY A 246 -12.34 22.65 18.77
CA GLY A 246 -13.42 23.57 18.38
C GLY A 246 -12.94 25.01 18.17
N ARG A 247 -12.05 25.50 19.05
CA ARG A 247 -11.44 26.83 18.90
C ARG A 247 -10.56 26.93 17.65
N PHE A 248 -9.80 25.87 17.34
CA PHE A 248 -8.98 25.82 16.14
C PHE A 248 -9.83 25.87 14.87
N LEU A 249 -10.86 25.03 14.76
CA LEU A 249 -11.76 25.02 13.60
C LEU A 249 -12.49 26.36 13.43
N GLY A 250 -13.00 26.93 14.53
CA GLY A 250 -13.63 28.25 14.49
C GLY A 250 -12.67 29.38 14.10
N LYS A 251 -11.39 29.28 14.47
CA LYS A 251 -10.35 30.21 14.01
C LYS A 251 -10.04 30.00 12.52
N LEU A 252 -9.94 28.76 12.07
CA LEU A 252 -9.64 28.41 10.69
C LEU A 252 -10.70 28.95 9.71
N VAL A 253 -11.98 28.85 10.07
CA VAL A 253 -13.08 29.45 9.28
C VAL A 253 -12.91 30.96 9.13
N LYS A 254 -12.52 31.66 10.21
CA LYS A 254 -12.25 33.10 10.16
C LYS A 254 -11.04 33.42 9.29
N ASP A 255 -9.95 32.66 9.44
CA ASP A 255 -8.71 32.83 8.68
C ASP A 255 -8.91 32.57 7.18
N CYS A 256 -9.92 31.77 6.81
CA CYS A 256 -10.34 31.50 5.42
C CYS A 256 -11.44 32.46 4.93
N GLY A 257 -11.64 33.63 5.55
CA GLY A 257 -12.61 34.63 5.07
C GLY A 257 -14.08 34.28 5.34
N ASN A 258 -14.35 33.44 6.34
CA ASN A 258 -15.67 32.84 6.63
C ASN A 258 -16.22 31.94 5.52
N ASP A 259 -15.37 31.49 4.60
CA ASP A 259 -15.74 30.47 3.61
C ASP A 259 -15.82 29.10 4.29
N ARG A 260 -17.03 28.77 4.76
CA ARG A 260 -17.31 27.49 5.42
C ARG A 260 -17.18 26.33 4.45
N VAL A 261 -17.65 26.47 3.22
CA VAL A 261 -17.62 25.42 2.19
C VAL A 261 -16.19 24.92 2.00
N LEU A 262 -15.26 25.84 1.79
CA LEU A 262 -13.83 25.52 1.62
C LEU A 262 -13.23 24.79 2.83
N VAL A 263 -13.49 25.27 4.04
CA VAL A 263 -12.94 24.65 5.26
C VAL A 263 -13.53 23.27 5.51
N PHE A 264 -14.82 23.10 5.27
CA PHE A 264 -15.51 21.83 5.44
C PHE A 264 -15.11 20.80 4.36
N ASP A 265 -14.81 21.24 3.13
CA ASP A 265 -14.24 20.38 2.08
C ASP A 265 -12.82 19.91 2.46
N ALA A 266 -11.99 20.81 2.99
CA ALA A 266 -10.69 20.44 3.55
C ALA A 266 -10.81 19.47 4.74
N MET A 267 -11.79 19.66 5.62
CA MET A 267 -12.04 18.74 6.73
C MET A 267 -12.50 17.37 6.25
N ARG A 268 -13.38 17.30 5.24
CA ARG A 268 -13.81 16.05 4.61
C ARG A 268 -12.62 15.30 4.02
N ALA A 269 -11.76 16.00 3.28
CA ALA A 269 -10.55 15.40 2.70
C ALA A 269 -9.59 14.87 3.79
N ALA A 270 -9.45 15.60 4.92
CA ALA A 270 -8.67 15.11 6.06
C ALA A 270 -9.26 13.85 6.71
N CYS A 271 -10.60 13.70 6.73
CA CYS A 271 -11.27 12.48 7.21
C CYS A 271 -10.94 11.26 6.35
N LEU A 272 -10.79 11.46 5.05
CA LEU A 272 -10.47 10.41 4.08
C LEU A 272 -8.97 10.06 4.12
N GLU A 273 -8.09 11.05 4.12
CA GLU A 273 -6.64 10.83 4.05
C GLU A 273 -6.00 10.40 5.38
N ARG A 274 -6.65 10.67 6.51
CA ARG A 274 -6.16 10.36 7.87
C ARG A 274 -4.68 10.76 8.08
N PRO A 275 -4.34 12.04 7.91
CA PRO A 275 -2.97 12.53 8.03
C PRO A 275 -2.43 12.41 9.45
N VAL A 276 -1.11 12.19 9.57
CA VAL A 276 -0.39 12.08 10.86
C VAL A 276 -0.45 13.38 11.68
N ASP A 277 -0.47 14.54 11.01
CA ASP A 277 -0.72 15.86 11.62
C ASP A 277 -1.98 16.50 11.01
N PRO A 278 -3.18 16.22 11.55
CA PRO A 278 -4.43 16.77 11.02
C PRO A 278 -4.50 18.29 11.05
N ARG A 279 -3.89 18.92 12.06
CA ARG A 279 -3.94 20.37 12.21
C ARG A 279 -3.17 21.07 11.09
N GLY A 280 -1.92 20.65 10.88
CA GLY A 280 -1.07 21.16 9.81
C GLY A 280 -1.62 20.84 8.43
N TRP A 281 -2.14 19.62 8.26
CA TRP A 281 -2.71 19.17 6.99
C TRP A 281 -3.95 19.97 6.60
N ILE A 282 -4.95 20.13 7.49
CA ILE A 282 -6.18 20.88 7.17
C ILE A 282 -5.84 22.33 6.82
N THR A 283 -4.93 22.96 7.58
CA THR A 283 -4.50 24.34 7.29
C THR A 283 -3.81 24.44 5.92
N ALA A 284 -2.93 23.49 5.59
CA ALA A 284 -2.24 23.47 4.29
C ALA A 284 -3.21 23.22 3.13
N THR A 285 -4.22 22.36 3.32
CA THR A 285 -5.26 22.07 2.32
C THR A 285 -6.15 23.29 2.09
N CYS A 286 -6.57 24.00 3.14
CA CYS A 286 -7.28 25.27 2.97
C CYS A 286 -6.45 26.30 2.19
N GLN A 287 -5.15 26.44 2.51
CA GLN A 287 -4.24 27.34 1.79
C GLN A 287 -4.09 26.96 0.30
N ARG A 288 -4.04 25.65 -0.01
CA ARG A 288 -3.99 25.16 -1.40
C ARG A 288 -5.29 25.47 -2.14
N MET A 289 -6.44 25.20 -1.53
CA MET A 289 -7.76 25.47 -2.12
C MET A 289 -8.01 26.96 -2.35
N ARG A 290 -7.46 27.83 -1.50
CA ARG A 290 -7.46 29.29 -1.67
C ARG A 290 -6.47 29.80 -2.73
N GLY A 291 -5.62 28.93 -3.29
CA GLY A 291 -4.55 29.33 -4.21
C GLY A 291 -3.35 30.02 -3.55
N GLU A 292 -3.28 30.06 -2.22
CA GLU A 292 -2.20 30.71 -1.45
C GLU A 292 -0.92 29.84 -1.37
N ARG A 293 -1.03 28.56 -1.72
CA ARG A 293 0.09 27.61 -1.70
C ARG A 293 0.05 26.74 -2.96
N ALA A 294 0.80 27.14 -3.98
CA ALA A 294 1.07 26.25 -5.12
C ALA A 294 1.86 25.01 -4.60
N PRO A 295 1.58 23.79 -5.10
CA PRO A 295 2.44 22.66 -4.81
C PRO A 295 3.85 23.04 -5.26
N GLU A 296 4.83 22.94 -4.36
CA GLU A 296 6.22 23.24 -4.66
C GLU A 296 6.74 22.17 -5.63
N ASN A 297 6.53 22.39 -6.93
CA ASN A 297 6.99 21.47 -7.95
C ASN A 297 8.49 21.70 -8.12
N LYS A 298 9.28 21.02 -7.29
CA LYS A 298 10.76 21.11 -7.30
C LYS A 298 11.33 20.90 -8.71
N GLN A 299 10.62 20.16 -9.56
CA GLN A 299 10.93 19.94 -10.96
C GLN A 299 10.91 21.23 -11.80
N THR A 300 9.88 22.08 -11.69
CA THR A 300 9.82 23.33 -12.47
C THR A 300 10.89 24.33 -12.04
N ALA A 301 11.21 24.37 -10.74
CA ALA A 301 12.30 25.18 -10.22
C ALA A 301 13.70 24.67 -10.66
N LEU A 302 13.85 23.36 -10.90
CA LEU A 302 15.07 22.76 -11.45
C LEU A 302 15.16 22.99 -12.96
N GLU A 303 14.06 22.81 -13.69
CA GLU A 303 13.98 23.06 -15.13
C GLU A 303 14.32 24.50 -15.47
N LYS A 304 13.76 25.47 -14.73
CA LYS A 304 14.10 26.88 -14.91
C LYS A 304 15.60 27.15 -14.74
N ARG A 305 16.23 26.56 -13.71
CA ARG A 305 17.69 26.67 -13.49
C ARG A 305 18.49 26.01 -14.61
N ASN A 306 18.01 24.89 -15.14
CA ASN A 306 18.65 24.20 -16.25
C ASN A 306 18.56 25.03 -17.55
N PHE A 307 17.41 25.63 -17.83
CA PHE A 307 17.24 26.56 -18.95
C PHE A 307 18.18 27.77 -18.82
N GLU A 308 18.24 28.40 -17.64
CA GLU A 308 19.15 29.53 -17.38
C GLU A 308 20.64 29.14 -17.48
N ALA A 309 20.99 27.88 -17.20
CA ALA A 309 22.34 27.35 -17.40
C ALA A 309 22.64 27.11 -18.89
N ALA A 310 21.67 26.58 -19.64
CA ALA A 310 21.78 26.36 -21.09
C ALA A 310 21.91 27.69 -21.85
N ASP A 311 21.12 28.72 -21.50
CA ASP A 311 21.21 30.05 -22.11
C ASP A 311 22.57 30.71 -21.86
N ARG A 312 23.09 30.60 -20.63
CA ARG A 312 24.43 31.12 -20.29
C ARG A 312 25.54 30.39 -21.05
N TRP A 313 25.41 29.08 -21.21
CA TRP A 313 26.35 28.28 -21.99
C TRP A 313 26.31 28.65 -23.48
N ALA A 314 25.11 28.79 -24.05
CA ALA A 314 24.90 29.19 -25.44
C ALA A 314 25.44 30.60 -25.72
N ALA A 315 25.18 31.56 -24.83
CA ALA A 315 25.70 32.92 -24.94
C ALA A 315 27.24 32.95 -24.85
N GLY A 316 27.84 32.15 -23.97
CA GLY A 316 29.30 32.01 -23.86
C GLY A 316 29.95 31.34 -25.07
N HIS A 317 29.27 30.38 -25.71
CA HIS A 317 29.73 29.74 -26.94
C HIS A 317 29.60 30.65 -28.17
N ALA A 318 28.51 31.40 -28.29
CA ALA A 318 28.33 32.39 -29.36
C ALA A 318 29.39 33.50 -29.32
N ALA A 319 29.82 33.92 -28.12
CA ALA A 319 30.88 34.91 -27.95
C ALA A 319 32.29 34.39 -28.33
N ASN A 320 32.52 33.07 -28.27
CA ASN A 320 33.81 32.45 -28.53
C ASN A 320 33.96 31.84 -29.94
N ASN A 321 32.92 31.82 -30.77
CA ASN A 321 33.00 31.29 -32.14
C ASN A 321 32.10 32.06 -33.13
N PRO A 322 32.60 33.15 -33.76
CA PRO A 322 31.78 34.04 -34.61
C PRO A 322 31.47 33.51 -36.03
N GLN A 323 31.70 32.23 -36.35
CA GLN A 323 31.53 31.68 -37.72
C GLN A 323 30.25 30.86 -37.95
N MET A 324 29.19 31.03 -37.17
CA MET A 324 27.86 30.53 -37.55
C MET A 324 26.95 31.68 -37.96
N THR A 325 27.03 32.08 -39.23
CA THR A 325 25.95 32.83 -39.88
C THR A 325 24.76 31.90 -40.10
N PRO A 326 23.51 32.31 -39.79
CA PRO A 326 22.33 31.51 -40.08
C PRO A 326 22.18 31.33 -41.60
N ALA A 327 21.99 30.09 -42.03
CA ALA A 327 21.77 29.76 -43.44
C ALA A 327 20.46 30.41 -43.92
N THR A 328 20.58 31.33 -44.89
CA THR A 328 19.45 31.89 -45.63
C THR A 328 18.78 30.78 -46.45
N PRO A 329 17.44 30.66 -46.43
CA PRO A 329 16.75 29.66 -47.22
C PRO A 329 16.79 30.03 -48.72
N THR A 330 17.30 29.11 -49.52
CA THR A 330 17.36 29.21 -50.98
C THR A 330 15.95 29.19 -51.56
N GLU A 331 15.53 30.28 -52.22
CA GLU A 331 14.34 30.30 -53.06
C GLU A 331 14.56 29.38 -54.27
N SER A 332 13.86 28.25 -54.31
CA SER A 332 13.78 27.39 -55.49
C SER A 332 12.63 27.85 -56.38
N ASN A 333 13.00 28.43 -57.51
CA ASN A 333 12.15 28.84 -58.61
C ASN A 333 11.95 27.66 -59.58
N THR A 334 10.72 27.14 -59.68
CA THR A 334 10.10 26.55 -60.89
C THR A 334 8.65 26.21 -60.60
#